data_AF-A0A519WLI0-F1
#
_entry.id   AF-A0A519WLI0-F1
#
_cell.length_a   1.000
_cell.length_b   1.000
_cell.length_c   1.000
_cell.angle_alpha   90.00
_cell.angle_beta   90.00
_cell.angle_gamma   90.00
#
_symmetry.space_group_name_H-M   'P 1'
#
loop_
_entity.id
_entity.type
_entity.pdbx_description
1 polymer ?
#
loop_
_entity_poly.entity_id
_entity_poly.type
_entity_poly.pdbx_seq_one_letter_code
_entity_poly.pdbx_strand_id
1 'polypeptide(L)'
;MFNNLFSTRKKNTSGWFGNYSSWAEVSAVAGGYDSDIILNITKEAILKVKNGEAVYERDSVIFDEKQCPYALLAYLQLSAALKKTALHILDFGGSLGSTYYQIKEYLTKEVCASWNVVEQAHYVACGKEFFEDEVLKFYPTIEACKAAKKVSLVILSSVVQYLEKPHEFLKQLASHGFDFLLFDRTAFNDKANDRLTLQIVPAEIYPASYPSWFFNQDFFLHHFLGNYKKVAEFPSYVEGEEIMKIDNKPAGFDKGFYLINKSFHA
;
A
#
# COMPACT_ATOMS: atom_id res chain seq x y z
N MET A 1 37.71 35.14 6.77
CA MET A 1 37.05 35.18 5.45
C MET A 1 36.31 33.87 5.28
N PHE A 2 34.98 33.94 5.28
CA PHE A 2 34.09 32.78 5.14
C PHE A 2 34.05 32.35 3.67
N ASN A 3 34.59 31.16 3.36
CA ASN A 3 34.38 30.55 2.06
C ASN A 3 33.13 29.67 2.12
N ASN A 4 32.00 30.27 1.74
CA ASN A 4 30.82 29.56 1.28
C ASN A 4 31.13 28.87 -0.06
N LEU A 5 31.36 27.56 -0.04
CA LEU A 5 31.23 26.74 -1.22
C LEU A 5 29.83 26.14 -1.20
N PHE A 6 28.93 26.80 -1.92
CA PHE A 6 27.61 26.29 -2.24
C PHE A 6 27.74 24.92 -2.91
N SER A 7 27.43 23.87 -2.16
CA SER A 7 27.10 22.56 -2.72
C SER A 7 25.88 22.75 -3.61
N THR A 8 26.08 22.68 -4.92
CA THR A 8 25.00 22.57 -5.90
C THR A 8 24.30 21.23 -5.67
N ARG A 9 23.30 21.20 -4.78
CA ARG A 9 22.33 20.11 -4.71
C ARG A 9 21.77 19.92 -6.12
N LYS A 10 22.03 18.78 -6.76
CA LYS A 10 21.25 18.35 -7.92
C LYS A 10 19.78 18.53 -7.55
N LYS A 11 19.00 19.23 -8.38
CA LYS A 11 17.55 19.26 -8.23
C LYS A 11 17.08 17.82 -8.39
N ASN A 12 16.81 17.13 -7.28
CA ASN A 12 16.14 15.85 -7.33
C ASN A 12 14.76 16.10 -7.92
N THR A 13 14.56 15.61 -9.14
CA THR A 13 13.31 15.72 -9.92
C THR A 13 12.35 14.58 -9.57
N SER A 14 12.31 14.18 -8.29
CA SER A 14 11.37 13.17 -7.80
C SER A 14 10.02 13.79 -7.46
N GLY A 15 8.97 12.95 -7.43
CA GLY A 15 7.59 13.37 -7.20
C GLY A 15 6.67 12.94 -8.35
N TRP A 16 5.53 13.60 -8.46
CA TRP A 16 4.48 13.26 -9.42
C TRP A 16 4.30 14.36 -10.46
N PHE A 17 4.16 13.98 -11.72
CA PHE A 17 4.16 14.91 -12.84
C PHE A 17 3.10 14.56 -13.89
N GLY A 18 2.58 15.59 -14.54
CA GLY A 18 1.70 15.46 -15.69
C GLY A 18 0.25 15.13 -15.35
N ASN A 19 -0.53 14.94 -16.41
CA ASN A 19 -1.91 14.48 -16.38
C ASN A 19 -2.15 13.70 -17.68
N TYR A 20 -1.77 12.43 -17.66
CA TYR A 20 -1.75 11.58 -18.85
C TYR A 20 -3.15 11.07 -19.18
N SER A 21 -3.43 10.88 -20.46
CA SER A 21 -4.75 10.44 -20.93
C SER A 21 -4.97 8.94 -20.82
N SER A 22 -3.88 8.15 -20.75
CA SER A 22 -3.94 6.70 -20.66
C SER A 22 -2.70 6.10 -20.00
N TRP A 23 -2.86 4.90 -19.44
CA TRP A 23 -1.75 4.14 -18.87
C TRP A 23 -0.63 3.86 -19.88
N ALA A 24 -0.99 3.59 -21.13
CA ALA A 24 -0.03 3.35 -22.21
C ALA A 24 0.85 4.59 -22.48
N GLU A 25 0.27 5.79 -22.45
CA GLU A 25 0.99 7.05 -22.68
C GLU A 25 2.07 7.30 -21.61
N VAL A 26 1.72 7.15 -20.33
CA VAL A 26 2.67 7.31 -19.23
C VAL A 26 3.68 6.17 -19.17
N SER A 27 3.26 4.93 -19.46
CA SER A 27 4.16 3.77 -19.49
C SER A 27 5.23 3.89 -20.58
N ALA A 28 4.92 4.57 -21.69
CA ALA A 28 5.88 4.80 -22.78
C ALA A 28 7.03 5.74 -22.39
N VAL A 29 6.86 6.56 -21.35
CA VAL A 29 7.88 7.49 -20.83
C VAL A 29 8.41 7.09 -19.45
N ALA A 30 7.78 6.12 -18.79
CA ALA A 30 8.23 5.57 -17.53
C ALA A 30 9.44 4.64 -17.75
N GLY A 31 10.39 4.67 -16.84
CA GLY A 31 11.48 3.69 -16.78
C GLY A 31 11.01 2.28 -16.42
N GLY A 32 9.79 2.16 -15.91
CA GLY A 32 9.18 0.92 -15.48
C GLY A 32 9.65 0.49 -14.09
N TYR A 33 9.09 -0.63 -13.65
CA TYR A 33 9.55 -1.34 -12.46
C TYR A 33 10.74 -2.19 -12.89
N ASP A 34 11.97 -1.80 -12.56
CA ASP A 34 13.10 -2.73 -12.63
C ASP A 34 12.94 -3.73 -11.49
N SER A 35 12.10 -4.74 -11.75
CA SER A 35 11.53 -5.61 -10.73
C SER A 35 12.60 -6.33 -9.93
N ASP A 36 13.72 -6.68 -10.55
CA ASP A 36 14.77 -7.45 -9.91
C ASP A 36 15.62 -6.56 -9.00
N ILE A 37 15.95 -5.33 -9.42
CA ILE A 37 16.67 -4.38 -8.56
C ILE A 37 15.79 -3.97 -7.38
N ILE A 38 14.53 -3.59 -7.65
CA ILE A 38 13.61 -3.14 -6.60
C ILE A 38 13.37 -4.29 -5.61
N LEU A 39 13.05 -5.50 -6.08
CA LEU A 39 12.87 -6.66 -5.22
C LEU A 39 14.11 -6.93 -4.36
N ASN A 40 15.32 -6.87 -4.92
CA ASN A 40 16.53 -7.10 -4.16
C ASN A 40 16.73 -6.04 -3.06
N ILE A 41 16.55 -4.76 -3.35
CA ILE A 41 16.66 -3.69 -2.34
C ILE A 41 15.61 -3.88 -1.25
N THR A 42 14.36 -4.16 -1.63
CA THR A 42 13.27 -4.43 -0.71
C THR A 42 13.55 -5.65 0.18
N LYS A 43 14.04 -6.75 -0.40
CA LYS A 43 14.41 -7.97 0.31
C LYS A 43 15.49 -7.70 1.35
N GLU A 44 16.57 -7.02 0.98
CA GLU A 44 17.66 -6.69 1.91
C GLU A 44 17.19 -5.79 3.06
N ALA A 45 16.31 -4.81 2.77
CA ALA A 45 15.73 -3.95 3.81
C ALA A 45 14.87 -4.75 4.80
N ILE A 46 13.96 -5.59 4.31
CA ILE A 46 13.04 -6.35 5.16
C ILE A 46 13.77 -7.47 5.90
N LEU A 47 14.82 -8.08 5.33
CA LEU A 47 15.66 -9.05 6.04
C LEU A 47 16.32 -8.43 7.29
N LYS A 48 16.82 -7.19 7.18
CA LYS A 48 17.35 -6.48 8.35
C LYS A 48 16.30 -6.29 9.43
N VAL A 49 15.08 -5.93 9.06
CA VAL A 49 13.96 -5.81 10.01
C VAL A 49 13.62 -7.17 10.64
N LYS A 50 13.48 -8.21 9.82
CA LYS A 50 13.20 -9.58 10.26
C LYS A 50 14.24 -10.11 11.25
N ASN A 51 15.52 -9.82 11.02
CA ASN A 51 16.64 -10.27 11.85
C ASN A 51 16.89 -9.39 13.08
N GLY A 52 16.16 -8.29 13.24
CA GLY A 52 16.36 -7.33 14.34
C GLY A 52 17.58 -6.41 14.16
N GLU A 53 18.13 -6.34 12.94
CA GLU A 53 19.22 -5.43 12.56
C GLU A 53 18.71 -4.01 12.24
N ALA A 54 17.42 -3.89 11.93
CA ALA A 54 16.70 -2.63 11.74
C ALA A 54 15.35 -2.67 12.44
N VAL A 55 14.83 -1.50 12.85
CA VAL A 55 13.57 -1.40 13.61
C VAL A 55 12.35 -1.42 12.69
N TYR A 56 12.47 -0.81 11.51
CA TYR A 56 11.36 -0.55 10.60
C TYR A 56 11.88 -0.27 9.18
N GLU A 57 11.10 -0.63 8.17
CA GLU A 57 11.31 -0.22 6.79
C GLU A 57 10.01 0.23 6.14
N ARG A 58 10.11 1.18 5.20
CA ARG A 58 9.02 1.54 4.30
C ARG A 58 9.59 1.88 2.93
N ASP A 59 8.94 1.38 1.88
CA ASP A 59 9.33 1.62 0.49
C ASP A 59 10.82 1.26 0.24
N SER A 60 11.34 0.23 0.95
CA SER A 60 12.74 -0.22 0.98
C SER A 60 13.73 0.68 1.73
N VAL A 61 13.27 1.73 2.41
CA VAL A 61 14.09 2.63 3.22
C VAL A 61 14.04 2.19 4.68
N ILE A 62 15.21 2.06 5.32
CA ILE A 62 15.32 1.78 6.76
C ILE A 62 15.12 3.06 7.56
N PHE A 63 14.38 2.95 8.67
CA PHE A 63 14.17 4.02 9.62
C PHE A 63 14.62 3.59 11.02
N ASP A 64 15.19 4.54 11.76
CA ASP A 64 15.65 4.32 13.15
C ASP A 64 14.49 4.34 14.15
N GLU A 65 13.39 5.01 13.79
CA GLU A 65 12.17 5.09 14.60
C GLU A 65 11.00 4.47 13.84
N LYS A 66 10.23 3.66 14.57
CA LYS A 66 9.06 2.98 14.05
C LYS A 66 7.89 3.96 13.92
N GLN A 67 7.45 4.19 12.69
CA GLN A 67 6.25 4.96 12.43
C GLN A 67 5.04 4.01 12.48
N CYS A 68 4.24 4.11 13.53
CA CYS A 68 3.11 3.20 13.72
C CYS A 68 1.87 3.66 12.93
N PRO A 69 1.25 2.77 12.13
CA PRO A 69 0.04 3.09 11.38
C PRO A 69 -1.18 2.96 12.32
N TYR A 70 -1.37 3.94 13.21
CA TYR A 70 -2.35 3.85 14.30
C TYR A 70 -3.79 3.59 13.83
N ALA A 71 -4.21 4.21 12.72
CA ALA A 71 -5.53 3.96 12.15
C ALA A 71 -5.66 2.52 11.66
N LEU A 72 -4.65 1.99 10.96
CA LEU A 72 -4.61 0.59 10.52
C LEU A 72 -4.72 -0.35 11.71
N LEU A 73 -3.92 -0.13 12.76
CA LEU A 73 -3.97 -0.90 14.01
C LEU A 73 -5.36 -0.86 14.66
N ALA A 74 -5.95 0.33 14.80
CA ALA A 74 -7.25 0.51 15.42
C ALA A 74 -8.36 -0.26 14.68
N TYR A 75 -8.38 -0.17 13.35
CA TYR A 75 -9.41 -0.83 12.55
C TYR A 75 -9.15 -2.33 12.36
N LEU A 76 -7.91 -2.78 12.42
CA LEU A 76 -7.57 -4.20 12.51
C LEU A 76 -8.09 -4.80 13.83
N GLN A 77 -7.84 -4.14 14.96
CA GLN A 77 -8.34 -4.58 16.27
C GLN A 77 -9.88 -4.54 16.33
N LEU A 78 -10.50 -3.48 15.80
CA LEU A 78 -11.96 -3.41 15.68
C LEU A 78 -12.51 -4.56 14.83
N SER A 79 -11.87 -4.87 13.70
CA SER A 79 -12.25 -6.00 12.84
C SER A 79 -12.19 -7.32 13.60
N ALA A 80 -11.13 -7.58 14.38
CA ALA A 80 -11.00 -8.78 15.19
C ALA A 80 -12.10 -8.86 16.27
N ALA A 81 -12.39 -7.75 16.95
CA ALA A 81 -13.43 -7.65 17.96
C ALA A 81 -14.84 -7.91 17.36
N LEU A 82 -15.14 -7.35 16.18
CA LEU A 82 -16.41 -7.57 15.49
C LEU A 82 -16.53 -8.99 14.94
N LYS A 83 -15.44 -9.57 14.45
CA LYS A 83 -15.41 -10.96 13.97
C LYS A 83 -15.58 -11.98 15.10
N LYS A 84 -15.14 -11.63 16.32
CA LYS A 84 -15.08 -12.49 17.51
C LYS A 84 -14.21 -13.73 17.32
N THR A 85 -13.34 -13.70 16.32
CA THR A 85 -12.33 -14.73 16.02
C THR A 85 -11.10 -14.02 15.45
N ALA A 86 -9.94 -14.65 15.60
CA ALA A 86 -8.72 -14.18 14.95
C ALA A 86 -8.92 -14.07 13.43
N LEU A 87 -8.35 -13.01 12.84
CA LEU A 87 -8.54 -12.66 11.45
C LEU A 87 -7.59 -13.46 10.55
N HIS A 88 -8.10 -13.87 9.39
CA HIS A 88 -7.23 -14.17 8.25
C HIS A 88 -7.17 -12.90 7.40
N ILE A 89 -6.02 -12.24 7.40
CA ILE A 89 -5.81 -10.94 6.78
C ILE A 89 -5.24 -11.17 5.38
N LEU A 90 -5.84 -10.57 4.36
CA LEU A 90 -5.24 -10.50 3.01
C LEU A 90 -4.60 -9.12 2.86
N ASP A 91 -3.31 -9.10 2.55
CA ASP A 91 -2.52 -7.89 2.33
C ASP A 91 -2.16 -7.80 0.85
N PHE A 92 -2.94 -7.01 0.10
CA PHE A 92 -2.81 -6.91 -1.36
C PHE A 92 -1.70 -5.92 -1.71
N GLY A 93 -0.67 -6.37 -2.43
CA GLY A 93 0.54 -5.57 -2.65
C GLY A 93 1.41 -5.42 -1.40
N GLY A 94 1.31 -6.36 -0.45
CA GLY A 94 2.04 -6.33 0.83
C GLY A 94 3.56 -6.54 0.74
N SER A 95 4.15 -6.51 -0.47
CA SER A 95 5.58 -6.72 -0.72
C SER A 95 6.08 -8.06 -0.13
N LEU A 96 7.11 -8.05 0.71
CA LEU A 96 7.64 -9.21 1.43
C LEU A 96 7.14 -9.25 2.89
N GLY A 97 6.00 -8.61 3.17
CA GLY A 97 5.40 -8.48 4.50
C GLY A 97 5.80 -7.19 5.23
N SER A 98 6.04 -6.09 4.52
CA SER A 98 6.45 -4.80 5.10
C SER A 98 5.54 -4.36 6.25
N THR A 99 4.23 -4.29 5.99
CA THR A 99 3.22 -3.94 7.00
C THR A 99 3.19 -4.97 8.13
N TYR A 100 3.29 -6.27 7.82
CA TYR A 100 3.33 -7.32 8.83
C TYR A 100 4.48 -7.11 9.82
N TYR A 101 5.72 -6.92 9.34
CA TYR A 101 6.86 -6.65 10.21
C TYR A 101 6.74 -5.30 10.93
N GLN A 102 6.13 -4.30 10.28
CA GLN A 102 5.80 -3.02 10.91
C GLN A 102 4.81 -3.15 12.07
N ILE A 103 3.97 -4.18 12.18
CA ILE A 103 3.01 -4.26 13.30
C ILE A 103 2.99 -5.60 14.03
N LYS A 104 3.98 -6.47 13.78
CA LYS A 104 4.00 -7.86 14.22
C LYS A 104 3.78 -8.02 15.72
N GLU A 105 4.29 -7.10 16.55
CA GLU A 105 4.13 -7.14 18.01
C GLU A 105 2.69 -6.97 18.48
N TYR A 106 1.81 -6.41 17.64
CA TYR A 106 0.38 -6.22 17.94
C TYR A 106 -0.50 -7.35 17.40
N LEU A 107 0.08 -8.32 16.69
CA LEU A 107 -0.63 -9.43 16.04
C LEU A 107 -0.63 -10.68 16.94
N THR A 108 -1.35 -10.61 18.06
CA THR A 108 -1.52 -11.79 18.93
C THR A 108 -2.34 -12.88 18.22
N LYS A 109 -2.27 -14.12 18.73
CA LYS A 109 -3.01 -15.27 18.15
C LYS A 109 -4.53 -15.10 18.19
N GLU A 110 -5.04 -14.27 19.11
CA GLU A 110 -6.45 -13.92 19.24
C GLU A 110 -6.88 -12.89 18.20
N VAL A 111 -5.94 -12.10 17.66
CA VAL A 111 -6.18 -11.02 16.70
C VAL A 111 -5.93 -11.49 15.27
N CYS A 112 -4.82 -12.16 15.02
CA CYS A 112 -4.38 -12.56 13.68
C CYS A 112 -4.07 -14.07 13.63
N ALA A 113 -4.86 -14.81 12.86
CA ALA A 113 -4.65 -16.23 12.60
C ALA A 113 -3.67 -16.47 11.45
N SER A 114 -3.72 -15.63 10.41
CA SER A 114 -2.68 -15.58 9.37
C SER A 114 -2.64 -14.24 8.65
N TRP A 115 -1.45 -13.84 8.21
CA TRP A 115 -1.19 -12.69 7.35
C TRP A 115 -0.83 -13.20 5.96
N ASN A 116 -1.63 -12.86 4.96
CA ASN A 116 -1.56 -13.50 3.65
C ASN A 116 -1.30 -12.44 2.58
N VAL A 117 -0.06 -12.31 2.15
CA VAL A 117 0.35 -11.34 1.13
C VAL A 117 -0.05 -11.86 -0.25
N VAL A 118 -0.70 -11.00 -1.04
CA VAL A 118 -0.97 -11.23 -2.46
C VAL A 118 -0.08 -10.32 -3.29
N GLU A 119 0.81 -10.91 -4.09
CA GLU A 119 1.83 -10.20 -4.89
C GLU A 119 2.08 -10.93 -6.22
N GLN A 120 2.79 -10.28 -7.12
CA GLN A 120 3.39 -10.78 -8.35
C GLN A 120 4.31 -11.98 -8.09
N ALA A 121 4.50 -12.80 -9.12
CA ALA A 121 5.14 -14.11 -9.01
C ALA A 121 6.56 -14.08 -8.40
N HIS A 122 7.38 -13.09 -8.75
CA HIS A 122 8.75 -12.97 -8.26
C HIS A 122 8.81 -12.58 -6.77
N TYR A 123 7.94 -11.69 -6.30
CA TYR A 123 7.77 -11.41 -4.88
C TYR A 123 7.21 -12.60 -4.13
N VAL A 124 6.25 -13.34 -4.70
CA VAL A 124 5.71 -14.56 -4.06
C VAL A 124 6.80 -15.63 -3.90
N ALA A 125 7.65 -15.83 -4.92
CA ALA A 125 8.76 -16.77 -4.82
C ALA A 125 9.75 -16.35 -3.73
N CYS A 126 10.18 -15.08 -3.73
CA CYS A 126 11.08 -14.53 -2.71
C CYS A 126 10.47 -14.58 -1.30
N GLY A 127 9.20 -14.19 -1.16
CA GLY A 127 8.45 -14.25 0.08
C GLY A 127 8.43 -15.65 0.69
N LYS A 128 8.13 -16.67 -0.14
CA LYS A 128 8.14 -18.07 0.29
C LYS A 128 9.50 -18.58 0.70
N GLU A 129 10.55 -18.19 -0.02
CA GLU A 129 11.90 -18.65 0.26
C GLU A 129 12.48 -18.03 1.54
N PHE A 130 12.27 -16.72 1.74
CA PHE A 130 12.99 -15.97 2.77
C PHE A 130 12.14 -15.49 3.94
N PHE A 131 10.82 -15.33 3.78
CA PHE A 131 9.97 -14.63 4.76
C PHE A 131 8.83 -15.46 5.32
N GLU A 132 8.32 -16.44 4.57
CA GLU A 132 7.18 -17.27 4.98
C GLU A 132 7.46 -17.98 6.31
N ASP A 133 6.49 -17.92 7.21
CA ASP A 133 6.49 -18.60 8.50
C ASP A 133 5.09 -19.18 8.79
N GLU A 134 4.81 -19.58 10.03
CA GLU A 134 3.49 -20.13 10.41
C GLU A 134 2.33 -19.14 10.23
N VAL A 135 2.60 -17.83 10.27
CA VAL A 135 1.61 -16.75 10.23
C VAL A 135 1.64 -16.02 8.89
N LEU A 136 2.83 -15.62 8.42
CA LEU A 136 3.03 -14.88 7.18
C LEU A 136 3.11 -15.84 5.98
N LYS A 137 2.18 -15.71 5.03
CA LYS A 137 2.03 -16.57 3.85
C LYS A 137 1.95 -15.74 2.56
N PHE A 138 2.32 -16.33 1.43
CA PHE A 138 2.35 -15.65 0.12
C PHE A 138 1.53 -16.36 -0.96
N TYR A 139 0.74 -15.58 -1.71
CA TYR A 139 -0.18 -16.05 -2.74
C TYR A 139 -0.08 -15.22 -4.01
N PRO A 140 -0.23 -15.82 -5.21
CA PRO A 140 -0.16 -15.10 -6.48
C PRO A 140 -1.44 -14.33 -6.82
N THR A 141 -2.58 -14.70 -6.22
CA THR A 141 -3.89 -14.06 -6.48
C THR A 141 -4.77 -14.07 -5.24
N ILE A 142 -5.79 -13.19 -5.24
CA ILE A 142 -6.82 -13.15 -4.20
C ILE A 142 -7.56 -14.50 -4.15
N GLU A 143 -7.87 -15.10 -5.30
CA GLU A 143 -8.58 -16.37 -5.40
C GLU A 143 -7.76 -17.52 -4.79
N ALA A 144 -6.45 -17.57 -5.05
CA ALA A 144 -5.56 -18.57 -4.46
C ALA A 144 -5.51 -18.44 -2.92
N CYS A 145 -5.48 -17.21 -2.41
CA CYS A 145 -5.55 -16.97 -0.97
C CYS A 145 -6.90 -17.41 -0.39
N LYS A 146 -8.02 -17.05 -1.03
CA LYS A 146 -9.38 -17.44 -0.60
C LYS A 146 -9.64 -18.95 -0.64
N ALA A 147 -8.99 -19.67 -1.56
CA ALA A 147 -9.07 -21.12 -1.63
C ALA A 147 -8.40 -21.78 -0.40
N ALA A 148 -7.38 -21.13 0.18
CA ALA A 148 -6.63 -21.65 1.32
C ALA A 148 -7.11 -21.10 2.68
N LYS A 149 -7.68 -19.89 2.71
CA LYS A 149 -7.99 -19.15 3.93
C LYS A 149 -9.37 -18.52 3.86
N LYS A 150 -10.09 -18.53 4.99
CA LYS A 150 -11.34 -17.78 5.15
C LYS A 150 -11.03 -16.32 5.50
N VAL A 151 -10.58 -15.57 4.51
CA VAL A 151 -10.19 -14.16 4.64
C VAL A 151 -11.37 -13.32 5.15
N SER A 152 -11.12 -12.47 6.14
CA SER A 152 -12.11 -11.56 6.74
C SER A 152 -11.78 -10.09 6.50
N LEU A 153 -10.51 -9.72 6.64
CA LEU A 153 -10.02 -8.35 6.44
C LEU A 153 -9.10 -8.30 5.23
N VAL A 154 -9.34 -7.36 4.32
CA VAL A 154 -8.40 -7.02 3.26
C VAL A 154 -7.76 -5.67 3.56
N ILE A 155 -6.44 -5.61 3.47
CA ILE A 155 -5.63 -4.40 3.58
C ILE A 155 -5.08 -4.07 2.20
N LEU A 156 -5.20 -2.80 1.82
CA LEU A 156 -4.62 -2.22 0.61
C LEU A 156 -3.92 -0.91 1.01
N SER A 157 -2.61 -0.97 1.22
CA SER A 157 -1.81 0.20 1.62
C SER A 157 -0.94 0.67 0.45
N SER A 158 -1.22 1.87 -0.08
CA SER A 158 -0.46 2.47 -1.20
C SER A 158 -0.25 1.55 -2.41
N VAL A 159 -1.29 0.82 -2.82
CA VAL A 159 -1.20 -0.18 -3.91
C VAL A 159 -2.12 0.13 -5.10
N VAL A 160 -3.34 0.61 -4.84
CA VAL A 160 -4.39 0.70 -5.87
C VAL A 160 -4.01 1.71 -6.94
N GLN A 161 -3.31 2.78 -6.59
CA GLN A 161 -2.83 3.80 -7.52
C GLN A 161 -1.85 3.29 -8.57
N TYR A 162 -1.24 2.13 -8.35
CA TYR A 162 -0.25 1.53 -9.25
C TYR A 162 -0.84 0.43 -10.15
N LEU A 163 -2.16 0.27 -10.16
CA LEU A 163 -2.85 -0.64 -11.07
C LEU A 163 -3.21 0.07 -12.38
N GLU A 164 -3.05 -0.62 -13.51
CA GLU A 164 -3.44 -0.10 -14.83
C GLU A 164 -4.93 0.21 -14.92
N LYS A 165 -5.77 -0.67 -14.36
CA LYS A 165 -7.23 -0.59 -14.40
C LYS A 165 -7.83 -0.60 -12.98
N PRO A 166 -7.58 0.46 -12.18
CA PRO A 166 -7.90 0.45 -10.76
C PRO A 166 -9.40 0.34 -10.50
N HIS A 167 -10.25 0.98 -11.31
CA HIS A 167 -11.70 0.88 -11.14
C HIS A 167 -12.28 -0.51 -11.49
N GLU A 168 -11.69 -1.24 -12.44
CA GLU A 168 -12.08 -2.63 -12.71
C GLU A 168 -11.72 -3.51 -11.51
N PHE A 169 -10.52 -3.33 -10.97
CA PHE A 169 -10.06 -4.02 -9.76
C PHE A 169 -10.95 -3.69 -8.54
N LEU A 170 -11.28 -2.43 -8.28
CA LEU A 170 -12.13 -2.02 -7.14
C LEU A 170 -13.53 -2.64 -7.23
N LYS A 171 -14.10 -2.71 -8.44
CA LYS A 171 -15.37 -3.41 -8.70
C LYS A 171 -15.26 -4.91 -8.40
N GLN A 172 -14.18 -5.57 -8.83
CA GLN A 172 -13.94 -6.98 -8.52
C GLN A 172 -13.76 -7.20 -7.01
N LEU A 173 -12.98 -6.35 -6.35
CA LEU A 173 -12.75 -6.38 -4.90
C LEU A 173 -14.08 -6.29 -4.13
N ALA A 174 -14.94 -5.33 -4.50
CA ALA A 174 -16.27 -5.20 -3.89
C ALA A 174 -17.14 -6.45 -4.09
N SER A 175 -17.01 -7.14 -5.23
CA SER A 175 -17.78 -8.35 -5.54
C SER A 175 -17.38 -9.58 -4.71
N HIS A 176 -16.18 -9.60 -4.14
CA HIS A 176 -15.72 -10.71 -3.30
C HIS A 176 -16.44 -10.79 -1.95
N GLY A 177 -17.07 -9.69 -1.50
CA GLY A 177 -17.90 -9.68 -0.29
C GLY A 177 -17.16 -10.00 1.01
N PHE A 178 -15.91 -9.55 1.16
CA PHE A 178 -15.17 -9.66 2.43
C PHE A 178 -15.90 -8.91 3.56
N ASP A 179 -15.67 -9.31 4.82
CA ASP A 179 -16.30 -8.68 5.99
C ASP A 179 -15.82 -7.22 6.13
N PHE A 180 -14.51 -6.99 5.94
CA PHE A 180 -13.86 -5.71 6.15
C PHE A 180 -12.88 -5.37 5.03
N LEU A 181 -12.87 -4.10 4.62
CA LEU A 181 -11.87 -3.53 3.73
C LEU A 181 -11.19 -2.35 4.42
N LEU A 182 -9.86 -2.30 4.37
CA LEU A 182 -9.06 -1.22 4.89
C LEU A 182 -8.15 -0.72 3.79
N PHE A 183 -8.40 0.50 3.35
CA PHE A 183 -7.51 1.24 2.47
C PHE A 183 -6.65 2.15 3.33
N ASP A 184 -5.36 2.17 3.05
CA ASP A 184 -4.39 3.03 3.71
C ASP A 184 -3.49 3.67 2.63
N ARG A 185 -2.97 4.87 2.91
CA ARG A 185 -2.03 5.57 2.01
C ARG A 185 -2.45 5.60 0.53
N THR A 186 -3.74 5.78 0.25
CA THR A 186 -4.26 5.78 -1.12
C THR A 186 -4.28 7.22 -1.64
N ALA A 187 -3.72 7.45 -2.82
CA ALA A 187 -3.55 8.78 -3.40
C ALA A 187 -4.84 9.35 -4.00
N PHE A 188 -5.23 10.54 -3.56
CA PHE A 188 -6.40 11.29 -4.04
C PHE A 188 -6.04 12.69 -4.51
N ASN A 189 -6.88 13.26 -5.36
CA ASN A 189 -6.79 14.66 -5.77
C ASN A 189 -8.09 15.43 -5.49
N ASP A 190 -8.04 16.75 -5.56
CA ASP A 190 -9.16 17.67 -5.28
C ASP A 190 -10.02 18.02 -6.52
N LYS A 191 -9.80 17.34 -7.65
CA LYS A 191 -10.47 17.61 -8.93
C LYS A 191 -11.63 16.63 -9.17
N ALA A 192 -12.42 16.98 -10.19
CA ALA A 192 -13.62 16.25 -10.57
C ALA A 192 -13.36 14.86 -11.20
N ASN A 193 -12.11 14.55 -11.55
CA ASN A 193 -11.74 13.29 -12.21
C ASN A 193 -10.46 12.73 -11.57
N ASP A 194 -10.23 11.44 -11.81
CA ASP A 194 -8.93 10.83 -11.59
C ASP A 194 -7.85 11.55 -12.40
N ARG A 195 -6.64 11.57 -11.86
CA ARG A 195 -5.47 12.16 -12.49
C ARG A 195 -4.37 11.12 -12.60
N LEU A 196 -3.99 10.79 -13.82
CA LEU A 196 -2.87 9.88 -14.07
C LEU A 196 -1.57 10.67 -14.16
N THR A 197 -0.56 10.25 -13.40
CA THR A 197 0.73 10.93 -13.30
C THR A 197 1.88 9.98 -13.59
N LEU A 198 3.02 10.54 -13.98
CA LEU A 198 4.30 9.86 -13.90
C LEU A 198 4.90 10.13 -12.52
N GLN A 199 5.13 9.08 -11.73
CA GLN A 199 5.90 9.15 -10.51
C GLN A 199 7.37 8.92 -10.82
N ILE A 200 8.25 9.80 -10.35
CA ILE A 200 9.70 9.63 -10.37
C ILE A 200 10.16 9.40 -8.93
N VAL A 201 10.75 8.24 -8.68
CA VAL A 201 11.26 7.86 -7.35
C VAL A 201 12.57 8.62 -7.08
N PRO A 202 12.81 9.10 -5.86
CA PRO A 202 14.12 9.63 -5.48
C PRO A 202 15.21 8.59 -5.78
N ALA A 203 16.24 9.00 -6.52
CA ALA A 203 17.32 8.11 -6.96
C ALA A 203 18.11 7.50 -5.79
N GLU A 204 18.04 8.13 -4.60
CA GLU A 204 18.60 7.61 -3.36
C GLU A 204 17.91 6.34 -2.85
N ILE A 205 16.66 6.10 -3.26
CA ILE A 205 15.93 4.86 -2.97
C ILE A 205 16.24 3.84 -4.08
N TYR A 206 15.87 4.19 -5.32
CA TYR A 206 16.27 3.49 -6.55
C TYR A 206 15.86 4.31 -7.78
N PRO A 207 16.57 4.18 -8.93
CA PRO A 207 16.25 4.93 -10.14
C PRO A 207 15.07 4.28 -10.89
N ALA A 208 13.84 4.58 -10.47
CA ALA A 208 12.64 4.11 -11.15
C ALA A 208 11.62 5.24 -11.39
N SER A 209 10.73 4.98 -12.35
CA SER A 209 9.54 5.78 -12.53
C SER A 209 8.40 4.90 -13.03
N TYR A 210 7.19 5.19 -12.56
CA TYR A 210 6.01 4.39 -12.86
C TYR A 210 4.75 5.25 -12.96
N PRO A 211 3.74 4.78 -13.69
CA PRO A 211 2.41 5.39 -13.68
C PRO A 211 1.81 5.37 -12.27
N SER A 212 1.11 6.44 -11.88
CA SER A 212 0.42 6.52 -10.60
C SER A 212 -0.86 7.35 -10.71
N TRP A 213 -1.97 6.78 -10.26
CA TRP A 213 -3.25 7.46 -10.18
C TRP A 213 -3.39 8.27 -8.89
N PHE A 214 -3.87 9.50 -9.02
CA PHE A 214 -4.54 10.19 -7.91
C PHE A 214 -6.03 10.14 -8.18
N PHE A 215 -6.79 9.51 -7.30
CA PHE A 215 -8.21 9.26 -7.52
C PHE A 215 -9.08 10.49 -7.19
N ASN A 216 -10.20 10.60 -7.89
CA ASN A 216 -11.37 11.28 -7.37
C ASN A 216 -12.00 10.40 -6.26
N GLN A 217 -12.16 10.97 -5.06
CA GLN A 217 -12.60 10.23 -3.89
C GLN A 217 -14.01 9.62 -4.06
N ASP A 218 -14.92 10.32 -4.73
CA ASP A 218 -16.29 9.87 -4.89
C ASP A 218 -16.37 8.72 -5.89
N PHE A 219 -15.64 8.78 -7.01
CA PHE A 219 -15.54 7.67 -7.97
C PHE A 219 -14.95 6.42 -7.32
N PHE A 220 -13.92 6.59 -6.49
CA PHE A 220 -13.32 5.50 -5.74
C PHE A 220 -14.33 4.84 -4.78
N LEU A 221 -15.01 5.64 -3.95
CA LEU A 221 -15.95 5.12 -2.95
C LEU A 221 -17.24 4.57 -3.58
N HIS A 222 -17.62 5.02 -4.77
CA HIS A 222 -18.84 4.59 -5.46
C HIS A 222 -18.88 3.07 -5.69
N HIS A 223 -17.72 2.43 -5.91
CA HIS A 223 -17.61 0.97 -6.07
C HIS A 223 -18.14 0.17 -4.88
N PHE A 224 -18.18 0.78 -3.68
CA PHE A 224 -18.50 0.11 -2.43
C PHE A 224 -19.88 0.47 -1.86
N LEU A 225 -20.53 1.53 -2.35
CA LEU A 225 -21.76 2.08 -1.74
C LEU A 225 -22.92 1.08 -1.67
N GLY A 226 -23.00 0.13 -2.60
CA GLY A 226 -24.02 -0.93 -2.57
C GLY A 226 -23.88 -1.85 -1.36
N ASN A 227 -22.67 -2.39 -1.16
CA ASN A 227 -22.45 -3.54 -0.27
C ASN A 227 -21.73 -3.18 1.04
N TYR A 228 -21.05 -2.04 1.10
CA TYR A 228 -20.26 -1.63 2.25
C TYR A 228 -20.71 -0.28 2.81
N LYS A 229 -20.53 -0.11 4.12
CA LYS A 229 -20.65 1.15 4.84
C LYS A 229 -19.25 1.68 5.12
N LYS A 230 -18.99 2.94 4.74
CA LYS A 230 -17.80 3.67 5.22
C LYS A 230 -17.99 3.99 6.69
N VAL A 231 -17.16 3.37 7.55
CA VAL A 231 -17.20 3.59 9.01
C VAL A 231 -16.25 4.70 9.41
N ALA A 232 -15.13 4.83 8.70
CA ALA A 232 -14.18 5.90 8.97
C ALA A 232 -13.40 6.33 7.73
N GLU A 233 -12.87 7.54 7.82
CA GLU A 233 -11.80 8.07 6.97
C GLU A 233 -10.71 8.66 7.87
N PHE A 234 -9.45 8.53 7.46
CA PHE A 234 -8.30 8.93 8.26
C PHE A 234 -7.12 9.37 7.37
N PRO A 235 -6.22 10.25 7.86
CA PRO A 235 -5.03 10.65 7.10
C PRO A 235 -4.00 9.52 7.04
N SER A 236 -3.04 9.63 6.13
CA SER A 236 -1.82 8.83 6.18
C SER A 236 -1.07 9.05 7.50
N TYR A 237 -0.41 8.00 7.99
CA TYR A 237 0.51 8.10 9.13
C TYR A 237 1.91 8.58 8.73
N VAL A 238 2.17 8.71 7.42
CA VAL A 238 3.44 9.16 6.87
C VAL A 238 3.42 10.68 6.73
N GLU A 239 4.39 11.33 7.36
CA GLU A 239 4.58 12.77 7.23
C GLU A 239 4.89 13.17 5.77
N GLY A 240 4.17 14.18 5.27
CA GLY A 240 4.29 14.70 3.91
C GLY A 240 3.32 14.08 2.91
N GLU A 241 2.57 13.03 3.29
CA GLU A 241 1.53 12.46 2.45
C GLU A 241 0.17 13.17 2.62
N GLU A 242 0.00 14.00 3.65
CA GLU A 242 -1.19 14.84 3.83
C GLU A 242 -1.34 15.93 2.76
N ILE A 243 -0.22 16.37 2.18
CA ILE A 243 -0.17 17.31 1.05
C ILE A 243 0.94 16.88 0.09
N MET A 244 0.54 16.15 -0.95
CA MET A 244 1.41 15.72 -2.02
C MET A 244 1.46 16.74 -3.15
N LYS A 245 2.63 16.84 -3.79
CA LYS A 245 2.85 17.77 -4.91
C LYS A 245 2.75 17.05 -6.23
N ILE A 246 1.91 17.58 -7.12
CA ILE A 246 1.86 17.21 -8.53
C ILE A 246 2.25 18.44 -9.35
N ASP A 247 3.24 18.32 -10.24
CA ASP A 247 3.86 19.45 -10.95
C ASP A 247 4.36 20.56 -10.00
N ASN A 248 4.95 20.15 -8.87
CA ASN A 248 5.42 21.04 -7.79
C ASN A 248 4.33 21.88 -7.09
N LYS A 249 3.04 21.59 -7.32
CA LYS A 249 1.90 22.26 -6.67
C LYS A 249 1.20 21.31 -5.71
N PRO A 250 0.72 21.79 -4.54
CA PRO A 250 -0.09 20.98 -3.64
C PRO A 250 -1.39 20.60 -4.35
N ALA A 251 -1.50 19.35 -4.77
CA ALA A 251 -2.57 18.90 -5.68
C ALA A 251 -2.99 17.44 -5.46
N GLY A 252 -2.37 16.76 -4.49
CA GLY A 252 -2.77 15.43 -4.06
C GLY A 252 -2.62 15.28 -2.55
N PHE A 253 -3.14 14.18 -2.03
CA PHE A 253 -3.00 13.78 -0.64
C PHE A 253 -3.31 12.29 -0.53
N ASP A 254 -2.71 11.61 0.43
CA ASP A 254 -3.10 10.25 0.78
C ASP A 254 -4.19 10.26 1.84
N LYS A 255 -5.12 9.32 1.70
CA LYS A 255 -6.20 9.08 2.66
C LYS A 255 -6.44 7.59 2.82
N GLY A 256 -6.88 7.20 4.01
CA GLY A 256 -7.34 5.86 4.31
C GLY A 256 -8.84 5.80 4.59
N PHE A 257 -9.42 4.61 4.38
CA PHE A 257 -10.81 4.31 4.62
C PHE A 257 -10.97 2.96 5.28
N TYR A 258 -11.88 2.86 6.23
CA TYR A 258 -12.32 1.60 6.78
C TYR A 258 -13.79 1.35 6.43
N LEU A 259 -14.02 0.24 5.71
CA LEU A 259 -15.32 -0.14 5.20
C LEU A 259 -15.74 -1.48 5.81
N ILE A 260 -17.01 -1.58 6.20
CA ILE A 260 -17.61 -2.82 6.71
C ILE A 260 -18.73 -3.26 5.77
N ASN A 261 -18.77 -4.54 5.48
CA ASN A 261 -19.82 -5.14 4.66
C ASN A 261 -21.16 -5.16 5.40
N LYS A 262 -22.18 -4.58 4.76
CA LYS A 262 -23.52 -4.42 5.33
C LYS A 262 -24.23 -5.76 5.58
N SER A 263 -23.87 -6.81 4.86
CA SER A 263 -24.51 -8.12 4.98
C SER A 263 -24.17 -8.84 6.28
N PHE A 264 -23.05 -8.49 6.93
CA PHE A 264 -22.56 -9.19 8.12
C PHE A 264 -22.66 -8.34 9.41
N HIS A 265 -22.70 -7.01 9.29
CA HIS A 265 -22.51 -6.10 10.41
C HIS A 265 -23.46 -4.87 10.37
N ALA A 266 -24.69 -5.06 9.89
CA ALA A 266 -25.73 -4.02 9.86
C ALA A 266 -26.08 -3.48 11.25
#